data_AF-A0A4Q3JTJ3-F1
#
_entry.id   AF-A0A4Q3JTJ3-F1
#
_cell.length_a   1.000
_cell.length_b   1.000
_cell.length_c   1.000
_cell.angle_alpha   90.00
_cell.angle_beta   90.00
_cell.angle_gamma   90.00
#
_symmetry.space_group_name_H-M   'P 1'
#
loop_
_entity.id
_entity.type
_entity.pdbx_description
1 polymer ?
#
loop_
_entity_poly.entity_id
_entity_poly.type
_entity_poly.pdbx_seq_one_letter_code
_entity_poly.pdbx_strand_id
1 'polypeptide(L)'
;MSSHASKEASKSASREDGKSSPREDARARAQMALPGAAPDAHKTSFEESIQRLGKIVEQLEGGELPLEESLALFEEGIRLTRQSQARLDAAERRIEELLSVSDEGEPMTRPMTLRDDDD
;
A
#
# COMPACT_ATOMS: atom_id res chain seq x y z
N MET A 1 -18.70 -49.06 -37.69
CA MET A 1 -17.95 -47.86 -37.30
C MET A 1 -18.73 -46.64 -37.80
N SER A 2 -18.81 -45.60 -36.96
CA SER A 2 -19.46 -44.28 -37.15
C SER A 2 -21.00 -44.18 -37.10
N SER A 3 -21.46 -43.76 -35.91
CA SER A 3 -22.34 -42.60 -35.61
C SER A 3 -22.87 -41.78 -36.81
N HIS A 4 -24.05 -41.17 -36.82
CA HIS A 4 -24.84 -40.51 -35.79
C HIS A 4 -26.18 -40.10 -36.45
N ALA A 5 -27.33 -40.31 -35.83
CA ALA A 5 -28.55 -39.59 -36.22
C ALA A 5 -29.52 -39.56 -35.03
N SER A 6 -29.32 -38.60 -34.14
CA SER A 6 -30.28 -38.25 -33.10
C SER A 6 -31.25 -37.22 -33.68
N LYS A 7 -32.54 -37.55 -33.74
CA LYS A 7 -33.60 -36.55 -33.87
C LYS A 7 -34.95 -37.14 -33.48
N GLU A 8 -35.51 -36.66 -32.37
CA GLU A 8 -36.95 -36.49 -32.06
C GLU A 8 -37.03 -35.78 -30.69
N ALA A 9 -37.30 -34.47 -30.64
CA ALA A 9 -38.63 -33.85 -30.51
C ALA A 9 -39.35 -34.30 -29.21
N SER A 10 -39.54 -33.46 -28.20
CA SER A 10 -40.63 -32.45 -28.11
C SER A 10 -40.61 -31.90 -26.66
N LYS A 11 -40.45 -30.60 -26.41
CA LYS A 11 -41.45 -29.50 -26.34
C LYS A 11 -42.53 -29.64 -25.24
N SER A 12 -42.32 -28.92 -24.15
CA SER A 12 -43.34 -28.26 -23.30
C SER A 12 -42.62 -27.18 -22.47
N ALA A 13 -42.71 -25.90 -22.83
CA ALA A 13 -43.78 -24.96 -22.48
C ALA A 13 -43.99 -24.85 -20.96
N SER A 14 -43.51 -23.76 -20.34
CA SER A 14 -44.37 -22.65 -19.91
C SER A 14 -43.59 -21.61 -19.13
N ARG A 15 -43.99 -20.36 -19.36
CA ARG A 15 -43.56 -19.14 -18.68
C ARG A 15 -43.87 -19.22 -17.19
N GLU A 16 -42.96 -18.75 -16.36
CA GLU A 16 -43.32 -17.97 -15.16
C GLU A 16 -42.35 -16.78 -15.01
N ASP A 17 -42.93 -15.60 -15.04
CA ASP A 17 -42.36 -14.33 -14.62
C ASP A 17 -41.92 -14.42 -13.16
N GLY A 18 -40.64 -14.19 -12.88
CA GLY A 18 -40.07 -14.19 -11.54
C GLY A 18 -39.03 -13.11 -11.39
N LYS A 19 -39.47 -11.85 -11.38
CA LYS A 19 -38.66 -10.68 -11.05
C LYS A 19 -38.24 -10.75 -9.57
N SER A 20 -37.14 -11.41 -9.25
CA SER A 20 -36.45 -11.24 -7.96
C SER A 20 -35.14 -10.49 -8.18
N SER A 21 -35.08 -9.29 -7.60
CA SER A 21 -33.98 -8.35 -7.73
C SER A 21 -32.73 -8.90 -7.03
N PRO A 22 -31.53 -8.84 -7.63
CA PRO A 22 -30.28 -9.13 -6.91
C PRO A 22 -29.87 -7.88 -6.13
N ARG A 23 -30.43 -7.68 -4.93
CA ARG A 23 -30.10 -6.50 -4.10
C ARG A 23 -29.78 -6.77 -2.64
N GLU A 24 -29.87 -8.00 -2.13
CA GLU A 24 -29.65 -8.24 -0.69
C GLU A 24 -28.35 -8.97 -0.31
N ASP A 25 -27.68 -9.69 -1.21
CA ASP A 25 -26.42 -10.37 -0.85
C ASP A 25 -25.18 -9.48 -0.91
N ALA A 26 -25.29 -8.24 -1.43
CA ALA A 26 -24.15 -7.32 -1.54
C ALA A 26 -23.80 -6.62 -0.20
N ARG A 27 -24.66 -6.71 0.83
CA ARG A 27 -24.46 -6.00 2.10
C ARG A 27 -23.63 -6.76 3.14
N ALA A 28 -23.39 -8.06 2.96
CA ALA A 28 -22.74 -8.89 3.97
C ALA A 28 -21.20 -9.00 3.83
N ARG A 29 -20.58 -8.42 2.80
CA ARG A 29 -19.11 -8.46 2.60
C ARG A 29 -18.37 -7.17 2.90
N ALA A 30 -19.07 -6.10 3.30
CA ALA A 30 -18.49 -4.78 3.50
C ALA A 30 -18.12 -4.44 4.96
N GLN A 31 -18.06 -5.43 5.86
CA GLN A 31 -17.71 -5.22 7.28
C GLN A 31 -16.59 -6.17 7.74
N MET A 32 -15.42 -6.10 7.09
CA MET A 32 -14.13 -6.43 7.71
C MET A 32 -12.99 -5.57 7.10
N ALA A 33 -13.29 -4.35 6.65
CA ALA A 33 -12.23 -3.40 6.34
C ALA A 33 -11.65 -2.89 7.66
N LEU A 34 -10.44 -3.35 7.99
CA LEU A 34 -9.64 -2.82 9.10
C LEU A 34 -9.63 -1.28 9.03
N PRO A 35 -10.02 -0.57 10.09
CA PRO A 35 -9.93 0.89 10.11
C PRO A 35 -8.45 1.27 10.23
N GLY A 36 -7.83 1.69 9.13
CA GLY A 36 -6.43 2.14 9.15
C GLY A 36 -5.70 2.23 7.80
N ALA A 37 -6.25 1.70 6.71
CA ALA A 37 -5.64 1.84 5.39
C ALA A 37 -6.02 3.18 4.74
N ALA A 38 -5.53 4.30 5.31
CA ALA A 38 -5.31 5.46 4.44
C ALA A 38 -4.31 5.00 3.36
N PRO A 39 -4.49 5.36 2.07
CA PRO A 39 -3.48 5.04 1.07
C PRO A 39 -2.17 5.64 1.55
N ASP A 40 -1.16 4.78 1.77
CA ASP A 40 0.15 5.17 2.28
C ASP A 40 0.83 6.12 1.29
N ALA A 41 0.52 7.41 1.34
CA ALA A 41 1.17 8.44 0.52
C ALA A 41 2.71 8.40 0.70
N HIS A 42 3.16 7.88 1.85
CA HIS A 42 4.57 7.61 2.13
C HIS A 42 5.16 6.45 1.32
N LYS A 43 4.39 5.40 1.03
CA LYS A 43 4.86 4.22 0.31
C LYS A 43 5.14 4.54 -1.16
N THR A 44 4.24 5.31 -1.79
CA THR A 44 4.43 5.84 -3.14
C THR A 44 5.70 6.69 -3.21
N SER A 45 5.93 7.58 -2.23
CA SER A 45 7.12 8.46 -2.25
C SER A 45 8.47 7.75 -2.02
N PHE A 46 8.51 6.62 -1.30
CA PHE A 46 9.75 5.84 -1.14
C PHE A 46 10.06 5.06 -2.41
N GLU A 47 9.07 4.34 -2.96
CA GLU A 47 9.23 3.59 -4.22
C GLU A 47 9.59 4.52 -5.38
N GLU A 48 8.98 5.71 -5.46
CA GLU A 48 9.35 6.76 -6.42
C GLU A 48 10.79 7.23 -6.25
N SER A 49 11.25 7.40 -5.01
CA SER A 49 12.63 7.81 -4.73
C SER A 49 13.64 6.77 -5.20
N ILE A 50 13.35 5.48 -4.99
CA ILE A 50 14.19 4.38 -5.47
C ILE A 50 14.17 4.28 -7.00
N GLN A 51 13.00 4.43 -7.63
CA GLN A 51 12.90 4.44 -9.09
C GLN A 51 13.65 5.61 -9.72
N ARG A 52 13.57 6.81 -9.11
CA ARG A 52 14.33 7.98 -9.58
C ARG A 52 15.83 7.78 -9.41
N LEU A 53 16.26 7.22 -8.27
CA LEU A 53 17.66 6.93 -8.02
C LEU A 53 18.23 5.93 -9.06
N GLY A 54 17.48 4.88 -9.41
CA GLY A 54 17.88 3.94 -10.47
C GLY A 54 18.10 4.63 -11.81
N LYS A 55 17.18 5.51 -12.22
CA LYS A 55 17.32 6.29 -13.46
C LYS A 55 18.52 7.24 -13.42
N ILE A 56 18.82 7.84 -12.27
CA ILE A 56 19.99 8.69 -12.09
C ILE A 56 21.27 7.88 -12.29
N VAL A 57 21.36 6.68 -11.69
CA VAL A 57 22.52 5.79 -11.85
C VAL A 57 22.70 5.40 -13.31
N GLU A 58 21.63 4.96 -13.99
CA GLU A 58 21.68 4.62 -15.42
C GLU A 58 22.20 5.79 -16.28
N GLN A 59 21.77 7.02 -15.99
CA GLN A 59 22.22 8.22 -16.71
C GLN A 59 23.69 8.55 -16.45
N LEU A 60 24.14 8.43 -15.19
CA LEU A 60 25.53 8.68 -14.81
C LEU A 60 26.50 7.62 -15.37
N GLU A 61 26.07 6.35 -15.40
CA GLU A 61 26.86 5.25 -15.98
C GLU A 61 27.01 5.37 -17.50
N GLY A 62 26.08 6.06 -18.18
CA GLY A 62 26.15 6.31 -19.61
C GLY A 62 27.35 7.16 -20.04
N GLY A 63 27.85 8.04 -19.16
CA GLY A 63 29.11 8.79 -19.38
C GLY A 63 29.08 9.86 -20.49
N GLU A 64 27.93 10.09 -21.14
CA GLU A 64 27.78 11.08 -22.23
C GLU A 64 27.36 12.48 -21.72
N LEU A 65 27.15 12.63 -20.41
CA LEU A 65 26.65 13.84 -19.81
C LEU A 65 27.76 14.89 -19.60
N PRO A 66 27.46 16.19 -19.81
CA PRO A 66 28.32 17.28 -19.35
C PRO A 66 28.60 17.18 -17.84
N LEU A 67 29.72 17.78 -17.40
CA LEU A 67 30.14 17.75 -16.00
C LEU A 67 29.09 18.37 -15.07
N GLU A 68 28.56 19.54 -15.43
CA GLU A 68 27.55 20.25 -14.64
C GLU A 68 26.28 19.41 -14.46
N GLU A 69 25.85 18.70 -15.51
CA GLU A 69 24.66 17.86 -15.48
C GLU A 69 24.90 16.59 -14.64
N SER A 70 26.08 16.00 -14.76
CA SER A 70 26.53 14.87 -13.92
C SER A 70 26.56 15.24 -12.43
N LEU A 71 27.05 16.44 -12.11
CA LEU A 71 27.07 16.94 -10.73
C LEU A 71 25.65 17.16 -10.19
N ALA A 72 24.76 17.76 -10.97
CA ALA A 72 23.36 17.97 -10.57
C ALA A 72 22.64 16.64 -10.29
N LEU A 73 22.81 15.64 -11.15
CA LEU A 73 22.24 14.30 -10.96
C LEU A 73 22.83 13.59 -9.73
N PHE A 74 24.13 13.73 -9.49
CA PHE A 74 24.78 13.18 -8.30
C PHE A 74 24.23 13.81 -7.02
N GLU A 75 24.10 15.14 -6.97
CA GLU A 75 23.49 15.86 -5.84
C GLU A 75 22.04 15.41 -5.59
N GLU A 76 21.25 15.26 -6.66
CA GLU A 76 19.89 14.73 -6.56
C GLU A 76 19.89 13.31 -5.97
N GLY A 77 20.77 12.43 -6.45
CA GLY A 77 20.92 11.06 -5.95
C GLY A 77 21.27 11.00 -4.46
N ILE A 78 22.17 11.87 -3.99
CA ILE A 78 22.51 12.00 -2.56
C ILE A 78 21.29 12.45 -1.75
N ARG A 79 20.54 13.45 -2.24
CA ARG A 79 19.34 13.94 -1.56
C ARG A 79 18.27 12.85 -1.43
N LEU A 80 18.01 12.11 -2.51
CA LEU A 80 17.05 11.00 -2.52
C LEU A 80 17.46 9.90 -1.55
N THR A 81 18.75 9.52 -1.55
CA THR A 81 19.28 8.49 -0.64
C THR A 81 19.09 8.89 0.82
N ARG A 82 19.41 10.13 1.18
CA ARG A 82 19.23 10.63 2.56
C ARG A 82 17.76 10.66 2.97
N GLN A 83 16.87 11.08 2.07
CA GLN A 83 15.43 11.10 2.33
C GLN A 83 14.88 9.69 2.54
N SER A 84 15.30 8.73 1.72
CA SER A 84 14.93 7.32 1.83
C SER A 84 15.40 6.73 3.17
N GLN A 85 16.65 6.97 3.57
CA GLN A 85 17.16 6.50 4.85
C GLN A 85 16.35 7.06 6.03
N ALA A 86 16.11 8.37 6.05
CA ALA A 86 15.35 9.00 7.14
C ALA A 86 13.92 8.42 7.28
N ARG A 87 13.31 8.00 6.16
CA ARG A 87 12.00 7.34 6.18
C ARG A 87 12.08 5.93 6.73
N LEU A 88 13.11 5.17 6.35
CA LEU A 88 13.34 3.84 6.90
C LEU A 88 13.57 3.91 8.41
N ASP A 89 14.40 4.85 8.87
CA ASP A 89 14.65 5.06 10.31
C ASP A 89 13.34 5.41 11.06
N ALA A 90 12.48 6.24 10.47
CA ALA A 90 11.20 6.58 11.06
C ALA A 90 10.24 5.38 11.11
N ALA A 91 10.23 4.55 10.07
CA ALA A 91 9.43 3.34 10.03
C ALA A 91 9.92 2.31 11.07
N GLU A 92 11.23 2.13 11.20
CA GLU A 92 11.86 1.25 12.19
C GLU A 92 11.47 1.65 13.62
N ARG A 93 11.64 2.94 13.97
CA ARG A 93 11.21 3.45 15.29
C ARG A 93 9.74 3.21 15.55
N ARG A 94 8.90 3.38 14.52
CA ARG A 94 7.46 3.13 14.67
C ARG A 94 7.17 1.65 14.94
N ILE A 95 7.91 0.74 14.31
CA ILE A 95 7.82 -0.70 14.58
C ILE A 95 8.28 -1.00 16.01
N GLU A 96 9.40 -0.44 16.46
CA GLU A 96 9.91 -0.61 17.82
C GLU A 96 8.90 -0.14 18.89
N GLU A 97 8.28 1.03 18.69
CA GLU A 97 7.21 1.52 19.57
C GLU A 97 6.04 0.53 19.64
N LEU A 98 5.59 -0.01 18.50
CA LEU A 98 4.47 -0.94 18.45
C LEU A 98 4.79 -2.30 19.10
N LEU A 99 6.01 -2.78 18.93
CA LEU A 99 6.48 -4.03 19.54
C LEU A 99 6.75 -3.88 21.04
N SER A 100 7.23 -2.73 21.49
CA SER A 100 7.47 -2.44 22.92
C SER A 100 6.18 -2.34 23.74
N VAL A 101 5.02 -2.28 23.09
CA VAL A 101 3.68 -2.20 23.72
C VAL A 101 3.05 -3.59 23.94
N SER A 102 3.68 -4.69 23.53
CA SER A 102 3.08 -6.04 23.63
C SER A 102 3.94 -7.04 24.40
N ASP A 103 3.72 -7.09 25.72
CA ASP A 103 3.70 -8.38 26.44
C ASP A 103 2.66 -8.40 27.58
N GLU A 104 2.28 -7.24 28.16
CA GLU A 104 1.33 -7.21 29.30
C GLU A 104 0.13 -6.25 29.17
N GLY A 105 -0.05 -5.52 28.05
CA GLY A 105 -1.25 -4.69 27.85
C GLY A 105 -1.42 -3.52 28.83
N GLU A 106 -0.37 -3.16 29.57
CA GLU A 106 -0.38 -2.02 30.48
C GLU A 106 0.06 -0.73 29.76
N PRO A 107 -0.72 0.37 29.85
CA PRO A 107 -0.34 1.63 29.23
C PRO A 107 0.91 2.19 29.90
N MET A 108 1.94 2.49 29.10
CA MET A 108 3.07 3.30 29.57
C MET A 108 2.60 4.72 29.86
N THR A 109 2.25 4.99 31.11
CA THR A 109 2.05 6.36 31.59
C THR A 109 3.41 6.93 31.97
N ARG A 110 3.89 7.92 31.21
CA ARG A 110 4.94 8.81 31.74
C ARG A 110 4.31 9.61 32.88
N PRO A 111 4.94 9.71 34.07
CA PRO A 111 4.46 10.60 35.10
C PRO A 111 4.39 12.00 34.52
N MET A 112 3.18 12.56 34.42
CA MET A 112 3.05 14.00 34.33
C MET A 112 3.58 14.52 35.66
N THR A 113 4.82 14.98 35.69
CA THR A 113 5.18 15.98 36.67
C THR A 113 4.27 17.15 36.32
N LEU A 114 3.18 17.32 37.09
CA LEU A 114 2.58 18.64 37.23
C LEU A 114 3.78 19.52 37.56
N ARG A 115 4.18 20.35 36.60
CA ARG A 115 5.08 21.43 36.91
C ARG A 115 4.29 22.21 37.94
N ASP A 116 4.71 22.12 39.20
CA ASP A 116 4.25 22.98 40.27
C ASP A 116 4.68 24.41 39.89
N ASP A 117 3.99 24.98 38.90
CA ASP A 117 3.88 26.42 38.66
C ASP A 117 2.78 26.91 39.61
N ASP A 118 3.05 26.88 40.91
CA ASP A 118 2.31 27.63 41.93
C ASP A 118 3.35 28.42 42.74
N ASP A 119 3.39 29.74 42.45
CA ASP A 119 4.05 30.88 43.14
C ASP A 119 5.58 30.83 43.43
#